data_AF-A0A933RAR3-F1
#
_entry.id   AF-A0A933RAR3-F1
#
_cell.length_a   1.000
_cell.length_b   1.000
_cell.length_c   1.000
_cell.angle_alpha   90.00
_cell.angle_beta   90.00
_cell.angle_gamma   90.00
#
_symmetry.space_group_name_H-M   'P 1'
#
loop_
_entity.id
_entity.type
_entity.pdbx_description
1 polymer ?
#
loop_
_entity_poly.entity_id
_entity_poly.type
_entity_poly.pdbx_seq_one_letter_code
_entity_poly.pdbx_strand_id
1 'polypeptide(L)'
;MFVKICGITTEDDALLAVAMGADAVGFVFAPSTRQIAAQQVYDITRRLPPEILTVGVFRDEHPERVIDTVNRSGVKAAQLH
;
A
#
# COMPACT_ATOMS: atom_id res chain seq x y z
N MET A 1 -16.23 -1.21 -12.40
CA MET A 1 -15.63 -2.42 -11.78
C MET A 1 -14.45 -1.92 -10.96
N PHE A 2 -14.35 -2.28 -9.69
CA PHE A 2 -13.24 -1.83 -8.83
C PHE A 2 -12.03 -2.75 -9.00
N VAL A 3 -10.85 -2.19 -9.26
CA VAL A 3 -9.61 -2.92 -9.53
C VAL A 3 -8.49 -2.44 -8.62
N LYS A 4 -7.91 -3.38 -7.86
CA LYS A 4 -6.73 -3.15 -7.02
C LYS A 4 -5.51 -3.86 -7.59
N ILE A 5 -4.39 -3.14 -7.76
CA ILE A 5 -3.09 -3.73 -8.10
C ILE A 5 -2.27 -3.90 -6.81
N CYS A 6 -1.83 -5.13 -6.52
CA CYS A 6 -1.27 -5.49 -5.21
C CYS A 6 0.20 -5.91 -5.27
N GLY A 7 0.95 -5.59 -4.22
CA GLY A 7 2.36 -5.96 -4.10
C GLY A 7 3.29 -5.00 -4.85
N ILE A 8 2.91 -3.72 -4.88
CA ILE A 8 3.72 -2.64 -5.43
C ILE A 8 4.95 -2.42 -4.54
N THR A 9 6.13 -2.37 -5.15
CA THR A 9 7.42 -2.18 -4.46
C THR A 9 8.18 -0.95 -4.94
N THR A 10 7.74 -0.32 -6.03
CA THR A 10 8.38 0.87 -6.61
C THR A 10 7.35 1.96 -6.85
N GLU A 11 7.84 3.20 -6.94
CA GLU A 11 6.99 4.34 -7.25
C GLU A 11 6.51 4.32 -8.71
N ASP A 12 7.39 3.94 -9.64
CA ASP A 12 7.07 3.86 -11.07
C ASP A 12 5.91 2.89 -11.32
N ASP A 13 5.92 1.72 -10.67
CA ASP A 13 4.82 0.76 -10.76
C ASP A 13 3.52 1.31 -10.17
N ALA A 14 3.60 2.06 -9.07
CA ALA A 14 2.43 2.69 -8.45
C ALA A 14 1.81 3.72 -9.40
N LEU A 15 2.62 4.60 -9.97
CA LEU A 15 2.20 5.64 -10.90
C LEU A 15 1.65 5.04 -12.19
N LEU A 16 2.30 4.00 -12.72
CA LEU A 16 1.82 3.28 -13.90
C LEU A 16 0.47 2.62 -13.65
N ALA A 17 0.30 1.92 -12.51
CA ALA A 17 -0.98 1.32 -12.15
C ALA A 17 -2.11 2.35 -12.09
N VAL A 18 -1.85 3.51 -11.48
CA VAL A 18 -2.79 4.63 -11.41
C VAL A 18 -3.09 5.20 -12.80
N ALA A 19 -2.07 5.43 -13.63
CA ALA A 19 -2.24 5.92 -15.00
C ALA A 19 -3.05 4.97 -15.89
N MET A 20 -2.99 3.67 -15.62
CA MET A 20 -3.77 2.63 -16.31
C MET A 20 -5.18 2.46 -15.74
N GLY A 21 -5.58 3.26 -14.73
CA GLY A 21 -6.94 3.29 -14.20
C GLY A 21 -7.21 2.37 -13.02
N ALA A 22 -6.19 1.98 -12.24
CA ALA A 22 -6.40 1.26 -10.98
C ALA A 22 -7.14 2.15 -9.96
N ASP A 23 -8.15 1.61 -9.30
CA ASP A 23 -8.87 2.30 -8.20
C ASP A 23 -8.07 2.25 -6.88
N ALA A 24 -7.18 1.26 -6.74
CA ALA A 24 -6.39 1.06 -5.54
C ALA A 24 -5.01 0.43 -5.82
N VAL A 25 -4.06 0.74 -4.95
CA VAL A 25 -2.73 0.10 -4.91
C VAL A 25 -2.44 -0.51 -3.54
N GLY A 26 -1.80 -1.67 -3.53
CA GLY A 26 -1.51 -2.46 -2.33
C GLY A 26 -0.02 -2.61 -2.06
N PHE A 27 0.39 -2.36 -0.81
CA PHE A 27 1.75 -2.50 -0.31
C PHE A 27 1.81 -3.61 0.75
N VAL A 28 2.80 -4.49 0.66
CA VAL A 28 2.89 -5.66 1.55
C VAL A 28 3.83 -5.37 2.72
N PHE A 29 3.32 -5.46 3.94
CA PHE A 29 4.09 -5.26 5.18
C PHE A 29 4.44 -6.57 5.90
N ALA A 30 4.11 -7.72 5.30
CA ALA A 30 4.41 -9.06 5.82
C ALA A 30 5.57 -9.72 5.04
N PRO A 31 6.21 -10.78 5.57
CA PRO A 31 7.28 -11.51 4.88
C PRO A 31 6.88 -11.95 3.47
N SER A 32 7.56 -11.40 2.46
CA SER A 32 7.30 -11.63 1.04
C SER A 32 8.44 -11.08 0.19
N THR A 33 8.63 -11.60 -1.03
CA THR A 33 9.50 -10.95 -2.04
C THR A 33 9.00 -9.55 -2.43
N ARG A 34 7.73 -9.24 -2.15
CA ARG A 34 7.11 -7.94 -2.39
C ARG A 34 6.99 -7.08 -1.12
N GLN A 35 7.66 -7.47 -0.03
CA GLN A 35 7.66 -6.71 1.22
C GLN A 35 8.34 -5.36 1.01
N ILE A 36 7.73 -4.29 1.53
CA ILE A 36 8.22 -2.91 1.40
C ILE A 36 8.19 -2.20 2.76
N ALA A 37 9.17 -1.33 2.99
CA ALA A 37 9.27 -0.56 4.24
C ALA A 37 8.20 0.53 4.32
N ALA A 38 7.63 0.75 5.51
CA ALA A 38 6.61 1.78 5.74
C ALA A 38 7.04 3.18 5.30
N GLN A 39 8.31 3.55 5.49
CA GLN A 39 8.84 4.85 5.06
C GLN A 39 8.83 4.99 3.53
N GLN A 40 9.19 3.93 2.81
CA GLN A 40 9.16 3.94 1.35
C GLN A 40 7.73 4.02 0.82
N VAL A 41 6.78 3.35 1.49
CA VAL A 41 5.36 3.48 1.17
C VAL A 41 4.89 4.92 1.40
N TYR A 42 5.29 5.57 2.50
CA TYR A 42 4.96 6.97 2.75
C TYR A 42 5.44 7.91 1.63
N ASP A 43 6.66 7.69 1.12
CA ASP A 43 7.21 8.50 0.03
C ASP A 43 6.45 8.31 -1.29
N ILE A 44 5.91 7.11 -1.53
CA ILE A 44 5.06 6.80 -2.69
C ILE A 44 3.65 7.39 -2.50
N THR A 45 2.99 7.11 -1.37
CA THR A 45 1.57 7.47 -1.15
C THR A 45 1.33 8.97 -1.22
N ARG A 46 2.28 9.80 -0.76
CA ARG A 46 2.18 11.26 -0.85
C ARG A 46 2.23 11.82 -2.29
N ARG A 47 2.70 11.02 -3.26
CA ARG A 47 2.80 11.41 -4.68
C ARG A 47 1.61 10.92 -5.51
N LEU A 48 0.80 10.02 -4.96
CA LEU A 48 -0.37 9.49 -5.65
C LEU A 48 -1.54 10.49 -5.55
N PRO A 49 -2.43 10.52 -6.56
CA PRO A 49 -3.66 11.30 -6.49
C PRO A 49 -4.50 10.91 -5.25
N PRO A 50 -5.16 11.87 -4.58
CA PRO A 50 -5.88 11.61 -3.34
C PRO A 50 -7.08 10.65 -3.52
N GLU A 51 -7.59 10.48 -4.73
CA GLU A 51 -8.69 9.59 -5.08
C GLU A 51 -8.29 8.11 -5.04
N ILE A 52 -6.99 7.81 -5.16
CA ILE A 52 -6.49 6.42 -5.18
C ILE A 52 -6.49 5.86 -3.76
N LEU A 53 -7.12 4.69 -3.59
CA LEU A 53 -7.10 3.99 -2.32
C LEU A 53 -5.76 3.26 -2.14
N THR A 54 -5.02 3.64 -1.10
CA THR A 54 -3.76 2.98 -0.73
C THR A 54 -4.01 1.97 0.39
N VAL A 55 -3.55 0.74 0.20
CA VAL A 55 -3.88 -0.39 1.09
C VAL A 55 -2.60 -1.04 1.61
N GLY A 56 -2.45 -1.13 2.94
CA GLY A 56 -1.43 -1.95 3.58
C GLY A 56 -1.92 -3.39 3.74
N VAL A 57 -1.11 -4.38 3.34
CA VAL A 57 -1.42 -5.81 3.49
C VAL A 57 -0.59 -6.40 4.63
N PHE A 58 -1.29 -6.99 5.59
CA PHE A 58 -0.73 -7.56 6.81
C PHE A 58 -1.15 -9.03 6.92
N ARG A 59 -0.34 -9.83 7.61
CA ARG A 59 -0.63 -11.24 7.88
C ARG A 59 -0.17 -11.56 9.29
N ASP A 60 -1.06 -12.15 10.10
CA ASP A 60 -0.77 -12.63 11.45
C ASP A 60 -0.05 -11.60 12.36
N GLU A 61 -0.37 -10.31 12.20
CA GLU A 61 0.30 -9.19 12.89
C GLU A 61 -0.55 -8.65 14.06
N HIS A 62 0.10 -8.16 15.13
CA HIS A 62 -0.61 -7.59 16.27
C HIS A 62 -1.37 -6.30 15.87
N PRO A 63 -2.60 -6.07 16.35
CA PRO A 63 -3.37 -4.87 15.98
C PRO A 63 -2.63 -3.55 16.17
N GLU A 64 -1.86 -3.41 17.27
CA GLU A 64 -1.05 -2.21 17.53
C GLU A 64 0.01 -1.97 16.46
N ARG A 65 0.62 -3.03 15.94
CA ARG A 65 1.64 -2.96 14.89
C ARG A 65 1.04 -2.62 13.53
N VAL A 66 -0.17 -3.12 13.26
CA VAL A 66 -0.95 -2.72 12.08
C VAL A 66 -1.25 -1.21 12.15
N ILE A 67 -1.75 -0.73 13.28
CA ILE A 67 -2.09 0.69 13.48
C ILE A 67 -0.85 1.59 13.33
N ASP A 68 0.27 1.25 13.98
CA ASP A 68 1.54 1.99 13.83
C ASP A 68 1.97 2.07 12.37
N THR A 69 1.96 0.93 11.67
CA THR A 69 2.40 0.84 10.27
C THR A 69 1.49 1.64 9.34
N VAL A 70 0.17 1.58 9.54
CA VAL A 70 -0.81 2.37 8.77
C VAL A 70 -0.53 3.86 8.93
N ASN A 71 -0.37 4.33 10.17
CA ASN A 71 -0.11 5.73 10.48
C ASN A 71 1.22 6.22 9.88
N ARG A 72 2.27 5.40 9.96
CA ARG A 72 3.60 5.75 9.44
C ARG A 72 3.70 5.74 7.92
N SER A 73 3.01 4.80 7.27
CA SER A 73 3.04 4.66 5.81
C SER A 73 2.05 5.55 5.07
N GLY A 74 1.06 6.12 5.78
CA GLY A 74 0.02 6.95 5.19
C GLY A 74 -0.97 6.19 4.29
N VAL A 75 -0.99 4.85 4.37
CA VAL A 75 -2.03 4.05 3.69
C VAL A 75 -3.40 4.33 4.30
N LYS A 76 -4.45 4.30 3.49
CA LYS A 76 -5.82 4.65 3.91
C LYS A 76 -6.66 3.46 4.34
N ALA A 77 -6.21 2.23 4.06
CA ALA A 77 -6.88 1.01 4.48
C ALA A 77 -5.88 -0.08 4.87
N ALA A 78 -6.31 -0.99 5.74
CA ALA A 78 -5.58 -2.20 6.09
C ALA A 78 -6.34 -3.43 5.56
N GLN A 79 -5.64 -4.30 4.86
CA GLN A 79 -6.11 -5.63 4.47
C GLN A 79 -5.44 -6.67 5.36
N LEU A 80 -6.24 -7.35 6.17
CA LEU A 80 -5.80 -8.48 7.00
C LEU A 80 -5.96 -9.76 6.18
N HIS A 81 -4.84 -10.40 5.87
CA HIS A 81 -4.75 -11.60 5.06
C HIS A 81 -4.48 -12.83 5.92
#